data_AF-A0A941ZQE1-F1
#
_entry.id   AF-A0A941ZQE1-F1
#
_cell.length_a   1.000
_cell.length_b   1.000
_cell.length_c   1.000
_cell.angle_alpha   90.00
_cell.angle_beta   90.00
_cell.angle_gamma   90.00
#
_symmetry.space_group_name_H-M   'P 1'
#
loop_
_entity.id
_entity.type
_entity.pdbx_description
1 polymer ?
#
loop_
_entity_poly.entity_id
_entity_poly.type
_entity_poly.pdbx_seq_one_letter_code
_entity_poly.pdbx_strand_id
1 'polypeptide(L)'
;EATKGFTTFEPHGTPHDFARYPYIWIASKFMLQLLAGTFAFFWTHTALWFYREYKERKERKSRPHVKTDELLEGKFKGKHYQRFPLIWRIAHLTFALSLMILTLTGMSVFYADTNWAPVVMQALGGPKVAALIHRTFAVIFAVVFFAQLIYMVMRIARNWRSFDWFGPNSLVPRLQDLWDILAMFKWFFGLGPRPVFDRWTYWEKFDYWAPFWGVTIIGATGVMLWVPNVTASFLPGWTFNVATIFHGEEALLAALFLFTVHFFNNHFRPDKFPLDVVMFTGTMRLEEFKHEHTVEYNRLVASGELEKYLVDAPSEPMSRGARILGFSLIAFGLLLLVFVLIGIFGDVTGG
;
A
#
# COMPACT_ATOMS: atom_id res chain seq x y z
N GLU A 1 -8.11 -37.20 7.47
CA GLU A 1 -9.32 -37.55 8.24
C GLU A 1 -9.93 -36.28 8.81
N ALA A 2 -11.26 -36.14 8.77
CA ALA A 2 -11.92 -34.94 9.28
C ALA A 2 -11.95 -34.96 10.81
N THR A 3 -11.38 -33.93 11.45
CA THR A 3 -11.42 -33.77 12.91
C THR A 3 -12.80 -33.29 13.37
N LYS A 4 -13.10 -33.42 14.68
CA LYS A 4 -14.34 -32.87 15.27
C LYS A 4 -14.53 -31.37 15.01
N GLY A 5 -13.44 -30.62 14.81
CA GLY A 5 -13.52 -29.19 14.51
C GLY A 5 -14.35 -28.90 13.26
N PHE A 6 -14.35 -29.75 12.23
CA PHE A 6 -15.14 -29.50 11.01
C PHE A 6 -16.66 -29.60 11.18
N THR A 7 -17.16 -30.10 12.31
CA THR A 7 -18.60 -30.35 12.51
C THR A 7 -19.48 -29.12 12.43
N THR A 8 -18.93 -27.93 12.68
CA THR A 8 -19.67 -26.66 12.59
C THR A 8 -19.30 -25.84 11.35
N PHE A 9 -18.61 -26.44 10.38
CA PHE A 9 -18.33 -25.79 9.10
C PHE A 9 -19.60 -25.74 8.26
N GLU A 10 -19.89 -24.59 7.68
CA GLU A 10 -21.13 -24.36 6.92
C GLU A 10 -20.80 -24.31 5.41
N PRO A 11 -20.80 -25.43 4.67
CA PRO A 11 -20.34 -25.48 3.28
C PRO A 11 -21.17 -24.63 2.31
N HIS A 12 -22.41 -24.32 2.69
CA HIS A 12 -23.35 -23.49 1.92
C HIS A 12 -23.81 -22.26 2.71
N GLY A 13 -23.01 -21.81 3.68
CA GLY A 13 -23.32 -20.63 4.48
C GLY A 13 -23.39 -19.36 3.62
N THR A 14 -24.34 -18.47 3.94
CA THR A 14 -24.59 -17.24 3.18
C THR A 14 -24.63 -16.01 4.09
N PRO A 15 -24.14 -14.84 3.64
CA PRO A 15 -24.19 -13.59 4.42
C PRO A 15 -25.57 -12.92 4.43
N HIS A 16 -26.61 -13.55 3.86
CA HIS A 16 -27.96 -12.98 3.76
C HIS A 16 -28.94 -13.49 4.85
N ASP A 17 -28.54 -14.46 5.67
CA ASP A 17 -29.39 -15.04 6.72
C ASP A 17 -28.68 -14.99 8.08
N PHE A 18 -28.98 -13.97 8.87
CA PHE A 18 -28.41 -13.81 10.21
C PHE A 18 -28.92 -14.88 11.20
N ALA A 19 -30.18 -15.29 11.07
CA ALA A 19 -30.79 -16.23 11.99
C ALA A 19 -30.11 -17.61 11.91
N ARG A 20 -29.71 -18.00 10.70
CA ARG A 20 -29.04 -19.27 10.44
C ARG A 20 -27.51 -19.19 10.46
N TYR A 21 -26.94 -18.10 9.96
CA TYR A 21 -25.48 -17.95 9.80
C TYR A 21 -24.93 -16.68 10.47
N PRO A 22 -25.09 -16.51 11.80
CA PRO A 22 -24.75 -15.26 12.48
C PRO A 22 -23.28 -14.87 12.32
N TYR A 23 -22.34 -15.83 12.38
CA TYR A 23 -20.90 -15.53 12.25
C TYR A 23 -20.51 -15.09 10.83
N ILE A 24 -21.06 -15.73 9.81
CA ILE A 24 -20.84 -15.38 8.39
C ILE A 24 -21.41 -14.00 8.12
N TRP A 25 -22.64 -13.75 8.57
CA TRP A 25 -23.30 -12.46 8.43
C TRP A 25 -22.49 -11.35 9.11
N ILE A 26 -22.09 -11.52 10.38
CA ILE A 26 -21.34 -10.51 11.12
C ILE A 26 -20.00 -10.23 10.44
N ALA A 27 -19.24 -11.27 10.07
CA ALA A 27 -17.96 -11.14 9.39
C ALA A 27 -18.12 -10.38 8.07
N SER A 28 -19.11 -10.75 7.25
CA SER A 28 -19.38 -10.09 5.98
C SER A 28 -19.78 -8.63 6.16
N LYS A 29 -20.73 -8.31 7.06
CA LYS A 29 -21.15 -6.92 7.29
C LYS A 29 -20.04 -6.05 7.85
N PHE A 30 -19.21 -6.60 8.75
CA PHE A 30 -18.04 -5.91 9.25
C PHE A 30 -17.07 -5.56 8.12
N MET A 31 -16.68 -6.54 7.31
CA MET A 31 -15.73 -6.32 6.20
C MET A 31 -16.29 -5.36 5.16
N LEU A 32 -17.58 -5.47 4.80
CA LEU A 32 -18.23 -4.55 3.87
C LEU A 32 -18.26 -3.10 4.39
N GLN A 33 -18.56 -2.90 5.68
CA GLN A 33 -18.54 -1.57 6.29
C GLN A 33 -17.12 -1.00 6.35
N LEU A 34 -16.13 -1.84 6.68
CA LEU A 34 -14.72 -1.45 6.68
C LEU A 34 -14.27 -1.03 5.28
N LEU A 35 -14.60 -1.82 4.26
CA LEU A 35 -14.30 -1.55 2.85
C LEU A 35 -14.92 -0.22 2.41
N ALA A 36 -16.23 -0.07 2.62
CA ALA A 36 -16.99 1.12 2.26
C ALA A 36 -16.46 2.38 2.96
N GLY A 37 -16.22 2.31 4.28
CA GLY A 37 -15.70 3.43 5.05
C GLY A 37 -14.29 3.84 4.62
N THR A 38 -13.41 2.85 4.40
CA THR A 38 -12.03 3.09 3.95
C THR A 38 -12.02 3.79 2.60
N PHE A 39 -12.73 3.26 1.60
CA PHE A 39 -12.74 3.85 0.27
C PHE A 39 -13.53 5.16 0.20
N ALA A 40 -14.61 5.31 0.94
CA ALA A 40 -15.31 6.60 1.05
C ALA A 40 -14.35 7.70 1.54
N PHE A 41 -13.52 7.41 2.54
CA PHE A 41 -12.52 8.37 3.02
C PHE A 41 -11.43 8.65 1.98
N PHE A 42 -10.74 7.61 1.50
CA PHE A 42 -9.56 7.79 0.64
C PHE A 42 -9.89 8.25 -0.77
N TRP A 43 -10.98 7.79 -1.37
CA TRP A 43 -11.39 8.28 -2.69
C TRP A 43 -11.93 9.70 -2.62
N THR A 44 -12.65 10.07 -1.54
CA THR A 44 -13.03 11.47 -1.32
C THR A 44 -11.80 12.35 -1.16
N HIS A 45 -10.81 11.91 -0.38
CA HIS A 45 -9.54 12.61 -0.20
C HIS A 45 -8.82 12.84 -1.55
N THR A 46 -8.68 11.78 -2.36
CA THR A 46 -8.11 11.86 -3.72
C THR A 46 -8.90 12.79 -4.65
N ALA A 47 -10.23 12.70 -4.65
CA ALA A 47 -11.09 13.54 -5.48
C ALA A 47 -10.99 15.03 -5.10
N LEU A 48 -11.01 15.33 -3.79
CA LEU A 48 -10.83 16.69 -3.27
C LEU A 48 -9.45 17.24 -3.63
N TRP A 49 -8.41 16.39 -3.60
CA TRP A 49 -7.08 16.78 -4.04
C TRP A 49 -7.08 17.19 -5.51
N PHE A 50 -7.59 16.36 -6.41
CA PHE A 50 -7.67 16.69 -7.83
C PHE A 50 -8.48 17.95 -8.08
N TYR A 51 -9.63 18.10 -7.42
CA TYR A 51 -10.46 19.29 -7.51
C TYR A 51 -9.68 20.54 -7.10
N ARG A 52 -8.96 20.48 -5.97
CA ARG A 52 -8.22 21.63 -5.45
C ARG A 52 -7.07 22.03 -6.36
N GLU A 53 -6.29 21.05 -6.81
CA GLU A 53 -5.20 21.23 -7.77
C GLU A 53 -5.68 21.86 -9.08
N TYR A 54 -6.78 21.34 -9.62
CA TYR A 54 -7.40 21.87 -10.83
C TYR A 54 -7.79 23.34 -10.64
N LYS A 55 -8.38 23.69 -9.50
CA LYS A 55 -8.76 25.07 -9.17
C LYS A 55 -7.54 25.99 -9.07
N GLU A 56 -6.48 25.59 -8.36
CA GLU A 56 -5.26 26.40 -8.21
C GLU A 56 -4.55 26.61 -9.56
N ARG A 57 -4.52 25.59 -10.42
CA ARG A 57 -4.03 25.70 -11.80
C ARG A 57 -4.83 26.70 -12.63
N LYS A 58 -6.15 26.66 -12.55
CA LYS A 58 -7.04 27.59 -13.27
C LYS A 58 -6.89 29.03 -12.79
N GLU A 59 -6.69 29.22 -11.49
CA GLU A 59 -6.48 30.54 -10.87
C GLU A 59 -5.11 31.16 -11.23
N ARG A 60 -4.27 30.49 -12.05
CA ARG A 60 -2.87 30.86 -12.30
C ARG A 60 -2.12 31.19 -11.01
N LYS A 61 -2.53 30.59 -9.88
CA LYS A 61 -1.62 30.35 -8.77
C LYS A 61 -0.67 29.29 -9.30
N SER A 62 0.24 29.76 -10.14
CA SER A 62 1.37 28.99 -10.58
C SER A 62 1.99 28.48 -9.29
N ARG A 63 1.83 27.19 -9.03
CA ARG A 63 2.97 26.47 -8.53
C ARG A 63 4.12 26.95 -9.38
N PRO A 64 5.14 27.56 -8.81
CA PRO A 64 6.30 27.78 -9.61
C PRO A 64 6.69 26.36 -10.04
N HIS A 65 6.54 26.06 -11.32
CA HIS A 65 7.31 25.01 -11.96
C HIS A 65 8.72 25.55 -11.91
N VAL A 66 9.30 25.59 -10.69
CA VAL A 66 10.57 26.24 -10.47
C VAL A 66 11.51 25.38 -11.29
N LYS A 67 12.10 25.97 -12.32
CA LYS A 67 13.41 25.51 -12.76
C LYS A 67 14.32 25.77 -11.57
N THR A 68 14.37 24.80 -10.64
CA THR A 68 15.12 24.91 -9.39
C THR A 68 16.61 24.92 -9.63
N ASP A 69 17.04 24.78 -10.88
CA ASP A 69 18.40 24.97 -11.37
C ASP A 69 19.02 26.29 -10.87
N GLU A 70 18.20 27.30 -10.54
CA GLU A 70 18.60 28.60 -9.97
C GLU A 70 18.57 28.66 -8.43
N LEU A 71 17.92 27.73 -7.73
CA LEU A 71 17.80 27.76 -6.26
C LEU A 71 19.00 27.14 -5.53
N LEU A 72 19.82 26.35 -6.23
CA LEU A 72 21.06 25.77 -5.71
C LEU A 72 22.26 26.32 -6.49
N GLU A 73 22.80 27.42 -6.02
CA GLU A 73 24.08 27.95 -6.49
C GLU A 73 25.24 27.24 -5.76
N GLY A 74 26.35 27.01 -6.48
CA GLY A 74 27.58 26.46 -5.90
C GLY A 74 27.60 24.94 -5.74
N LYS A 75 28.12 24.45 -4.60
CA LYS A 75 28.53 23.05 -4.36
C LYS A 75 27.40 22.00 -4.40
N PHE A 76 26.15 22.43 -4.40
CA PHE A 76 24.96 21.56 -4.33
C PHE A 76 24.22 21.41 -5.65
N LYS A 77 24.64 22.12 -6.70
CA LYS A 77 23.99 22.08 -8.02
C LYS A 77 24.02 20.65 -8.59
N GLY A 78 22.86 20.12 -8.96
CA GLY A 78 22.72 18.78 -9.54
C GLY A 78 22.92 17.62 -8.55
N LYS A 79 23.06 17.90 -7.26
CA LYS A 79 23.12 16.85 -6.22
C LYS A 79 21.74 16.32 -5.91
N HIS A 80 21.70 15.06 -5.49
CA HIS A 80 20.51 14.37 -5.04
C HIS A 80 20.57 14.10 -3.54
N TYR A 81 19.41 14.01 -2.91
CA TYR A 81 19.26 13.50 -1.54
C TYR A 81 19.02 11.99 -1.57
N GLN A 82 19.81 11.23 -0.82
CA GLN A 82 19.62 9.78 -0.65
C GLN A 82 18.44 9.51 0.28
N ARG A 83 17.29 9.19 -0.31
CA ARG A 83 16.05 8.93 0.42
C ARG A 83 15.96 7.49 0.94
N PHE A 84 16.31 6.52 0.09
CA PHE A 84 16.15 5.10 0.40
C PHE A 84 17.42 4.28 0.10
N PRO A 85 18.00 3.64 1.13
CA PRO A 85 19.03 2.62 0.97
C PRO A 85 18.59 1.45 0.08
N LEU A 86 19.56 0.76 -0.55
CA LEU A 86 19.32 -0.35 -1.47
C LEU A 86 18.45 -1.46 -0.88
N ILE A 87 18.68 -1.83 0.38
CA ILE A 87 17.95 -2.93 1.04
C ILE A 87 16.44 -2.69 1.06
N TRP A 88 16.00 -1.44 1.30
CA TRP A 88 14.58 -1.09 1.32
C TRP A 88 13.95 -1.08 -0.06
N ARG A 89 14.74 -0.74 -1.08
CA ARG A 89 14.31 -0.76 -2.48
C ARG A 89 14.07 -2.18 -2.97
N ILE A 90 14.98 -3.10 -2.61
CA ILE A 90 14.83 -4.53 -2.91
C ILE A 90 13.62 -5.10 -2.15
N ALA A 91 13.52 -4.84 -0.85
CA ALA A 91 12.40 -5.29 -0.03
C ALA A 91 11.06 -4.81 -0.62
N HIS A 92 10.96 -3.52 -0.96
CA HIS A 92 9.77 -2.95 -1.59
C HIS A 92 9.44 -3.65 -2.93
N LEU A 93 10.42 -3.79 -3.84
CA LEU A 93 10.18 -4.41 -5.14
C LEU A 93 9.73 -5.88 -5.00
N THR A 94 10.38 -6.66 -4.14
CA THR A 94 10.00 -8.05 -3.88
C THR A 94 8.60 -8.15 -3.27
N PHE A 95 8.27 -7.25 -2.33
CA PHE A 95 6.96 -7.18 -1.71
C PHE A 95 5.86 -6.83 -2.72
N ALA A 96 6.09 -5.82 -3.56
CA ALA A 96 5.17 -5.39 -4.61
C ALA A 96 4.91 -6.50 -5.64
N LEU A 97 5.96 -7.14 -6.15
CA LEU A 97 5.81 -8.25 -7.11
C LEU A 97 5.04 -9.42 -6.50
N SER A 98 5.32 -9.75 -5.24
CA SER A 98 4.60 -10.82 -4.53
C SER A 98 3.13 -10.48 -4.38
N LEU A 99 2.81 -9.24 -3.99
CA LEU A 99 1.44 -8.77 -3.84
C LEU A 99 0.67 -8.83 -5.17
N MET A 100 1.28 -8.43 -6.27
CA MET A 100 0.63 -8.45 -7.59
C MET A 100 0.34 -9.88 -8.04
N ILE A 101 1.24 -10.83 -7.79
CA ILE A 101 1.02 -12.24 -8.12
C ILE A 101 -0.02 -12.88 -7.17
N LEU A 102 0.01 -12.55 -5.88
CA LEU A 102 -1.01 -12.95 -4.92
C LEU A 102 -2.39 -12.43 -5.31
N THR A 103 -2.47 -11.18 -5.78
CA THR A 103 -3.71 -10.58 -6.28
C THR A 103 -4.19 -11.30 -7.53
N LEU A 104 -3.32 -11.53 -8.53
CA LEU A 104 -3.68 -12.25 -9.75
C LEU A 104 -4.23 -13.65 -9.44
N THR A 105 -3.51 -14.42 -8.64
CA THR A 105 -3.88 -15.80 -8.30
C THR A 105 -5.10 -15.87 -7.39
N GLY A 106 -5.16 -15.01 -6.36
CA GLY A 106 -6.25 -14.96 -5.40
C GLY A 106 -7.56 -14.47 -6.02
N MET A 107 -7.52 -13.38 -6.78
CA MET A 107 -8.72 -12.83 -7.42
C MET A 107 -9.26 -13.76 -8.51
N SER A 108 -8.40 -14.55 -9.16
CA SER A 108 -8.86 -15.58 -10.11
C SER A 108 -9.66 -16.69 -9.43
N VAL A 109 -9.38 -17.00 -8.15
CA VAL A 109 -10.20 -17.94 -7.36
C VAL A 109 -11.45 -17.26 -6.83
N PHE A 110 -11.31 -16.03 -6.33
CA PHE A 110 -12.39 -15.29 -5.70
C PHE A 110 -13.52 -14.94 -6.70
N TYR A 111 -13.16 -14.53 -7.92
CA TYR A 111 -14.09 -14.21 -9.00
C TYR A 111 -14.09 -15.28 -10.09
N ALA A 112 -14.18 -16.56 -9.69
CA ALA A 112 -14.08 -17.71 -10.60
C ALA A 112 -15.13 -17.73 -11.72
N ASP A 113 -16.28 -17.10 -11.50
CA ASP A 113 -17.39 -17.03 -12.45
C ASP A 113 -17.20 -15.97 -13.56
N THR A 114 -16.14 -15.16 -13.46
CA THR A 114 -15.81 -14.16 -14.50
C THR A 114 -15.11 -14.79 -15.71
N ASN A 115 -15.27 -14.18 -16.88
CA ASN A 115 -14.67 -14.70 -18.12
C ASN A 115 -13.13 -14.68 -18.14
N TRP A 116 -12.49 -13.82 -17.35
CA TRP A 116 -11.03 -13.67 -17.34
C TRP A 116 -10.35 -14.68 -16.40
N ALA A 117 -11.01 -15.11 -15.32
CA ALA A 117 -10.43 -15.98 -14.31
C ALA A 117 -10.01 -17.37 -14.88
N PRO A 118 -10.83 -18.07 -15.69
CA PRO A 118 -10.42 -19.32 -16.32
C PRO A 118 -9.20 -19.17 -17.26
N VAL A 119 -9.10 -18.04 -17.97
CA VAL A 119 -7.97 -17.75 -18.88
C VAL A 119 -6.67 -17.61 -18.08
N VAL A 120 -6.71 -16.86 -16.98
CA VAL A 120 -5.57 -16.71 -16.07
C VAL A 120 -5.19 -18.06 -15.46
N MET A 121 -6.17 -18.83 -14.98
CA MET A 121 -5.93 -20.16 -14.41
C MET A 121 -5.27 -21.10 -15.41
N GLN A 122 -5.71 -21.11 -16.67
CA GLN A 122 -5.08 -21.92 -17.73
C GLN A 122 -3.65 -21.45 -18.02
N ALA A 123 -3.42 -20.13 -18.13
CA ALA A 123 -2.10 -19.57 -18.38
C ALA A 123 -1.10 -19.90 -17.27
N LEU A 124 -1.56 -20.04 -16.02
CA LEU A 124 -0.74 -20.41 -14.87
C LEU A 124 -0.51 -21.94 -14.74
N GLY A 125 -1.08 -22.77 -15.63
CA GLY A 125 -0.94 -24.23 -15.57
C GLY A 125 -2.05 -24.94 -14.77
N GLY A 126 -3.19 -24.28 -14.56
CA GLY A 126 -4.37 -24.79 -13.89
C GLY A 126 -4.42 -24.52 -12.38
N PRO A 127 -5.54 -24.84 -11.71
CA PRO A 127 -5.79 -24.44 -10.31
C PRO A 127 -4.75 -24.95 -9.31
N LYS A 128 -4.21 -26.17 -9.52
CA LYS A 128 -3.18 -26.75 -8.64
C LYS A 128 -1.87 -25.97 -8.71
N VAL A 129 -1.44 -25.59 -9.92
CA VAL A 129 -0.21 -24.82 -10.11
C VAL A 129 -0.40 -23.39 -9.64
N ALA A 130 -1.55 -22.76 -9.94
CA ALA A 130 -1.90 -21.45 -9.43
C ALA A 130 -1.88 -21.39 -7.88
N ALA A 131 -2.40 -22.42 -7.20
CA ALA A 131 -2.34 -22.52 -5.74
C ALA A 131 -0.90 -22.66 -5.21
N LEU A 132 -0.02 -23.38 -5.92
CA LEU A 132 1.39 -23.49 -5.56
C LEU A 132 2.10 -22.14 -5.71
N ILE A 133 1.85 -21.44 -6.82
CA ILE A 133 2.37 -20.08 -7.07
C ILE A 133 1.90 -19.15 -5.95
N HIS A 134 0.60 -19.13 -5.65
CA HIS A 134 0.03 -18.30 -4.59
C HIS A 134 0.73 -18.54 -3.24
N ARG A 135 0.86 -19.80 -2.80
CA ARG A 135 1.52 -20.14 -1.54
C ARG A 135 3.00 -19.78 -1.52
N THR A 136 3.69 -19.92 -2.65
CA THR A 136 5.12 -19.57 -2.78
C THR A 136 5.31 -18.06 -2.58
N PHE A 137 4.51 -17.25 -3.28
CA PHE A 137 4.56 -15.80 -3.13
C PHE A 137 4.04 -15.33 -1.77
N ALA A 138 3.11 -16.06 -1.14
CA ALA A 138 2.67 -15.79 0.23
C ALA A 138 3.83 -15.98 1.23
N VAL A 139 4.65 -17.03 1.06
CA VAL A 139 5.84 -17.24 1.89
C VAL A 139 6.89 -16.14 1.66
N ILE A 140 7.19 -15.78 0.40
CA ILE A 140 8.14 -14.70 0.09
C ILE A 140 7.67 -13.39 0.71
N PHE A 141 6.39 -13.05 0.53
CA PHE A 141 5.76 -11.86 1.08
C PHE A 141 5.85 -11.81 2.61
N ALA A 142 5.52 -12.91 3.28
CA ALA A 142 5.64 -13.03 4.73
C ALA A 142 7.09 -12.90 5.20
N VAL A 143 8.06 -13.53 4.52
CA VAL A 143 9.49 -13.42 4.86
C VAL A 143 9.96 -11.97 4.78
N VAL A 144 9.62 -11.23 3.73
CA VAL A 144 9.98 -9.80 3.61
C VAL A 144 9.38 -8.99 4.77
N PHE A 145 8.11 -9.20 5.09
CA PHE A 145 7.41 -8.51 6.18
C PHE A 145 8.06 -8.80 7.55
N PHE A 146 8.27 -10.08 7.89
CA PHE A 146 8.86 -10.47 9.16
C PHE A 146 10.34 -10.08 9.26
N ALA A 147 11.11 -10.14 8.16
CA ALA A 147 12.49 -9.66 8.15
C ALA A 147 12.57 -8.16 8.48
N GLN A 148 11.65 -7.36 7.94
CA GLN A 148 11.54 -5.95 8.27
C GLN A 148 11.14 -5.73 9.74
N LEU A 149 10.19 -6.49 10.27
CA LEU A 149 9.79 -6.43 11.69
C LEU A 149 10.97 -6.75 12.61
N ILE A 150 11.69 -7.84 12.34
CA ILE A 150 12.86 -8.26 13.11
C ILE A 150 13.93 -7.17 13.04
N TYR A 151 14.22 -6.61 11.86
CA TYR A 151 15.13 -5.48 11.71
C TYR A 151 14.72 -4.29 12.59
N MET A 152 13.44 -3.91 12.57
CA MET A 152 12.93 -2.79 13.36
C MET A 152 13.08 -3.06 14.86
N VAL A 153 12.67 -4.24 15.34
CA VAL A 153 12.79 -4.65 16.74
C VAL A 153 14.25 -4.63 17.18
N MET A 154 15.17 -5.20 16.40
CA MET A 154 16.60 -5.18 16.69
C MET A 154 17.14 -3.75 16.77
N ARG A 155 16.73 -2.87 15.84
CA ARG A 155 17.17 -1.48 15.79
C ARG A 155 16.62 -0.65 16.95
N ILE A 156 15.40 -0.92 17.39
CA ILE A 156 14.81 -0.32 18.60
C ILE A 156 15.53 -0.82 19.85
N ALA A 157 15.69 -2.15 19.99
CA ALA A 157 16.33 -2.76 21.15
C ALA A 157 17.77 -2.26 21.36
N ARG A 158 18.55 -2.13 20.27
CA ARG A 158 19.92 -1.61 20.33
C ARG A 158 20.00 -0.13 20.74
N ASN A 159 18.95 0.65 20.48
CA ASN A 159 18.89 2.08 20.77
C ASN A 159 17.86 2.41 21.85
N TRP A 160 17.45 1.45 22.69
CA TRP A 160 16.28 1.56 23.57
C TRP A 160 16.25 2.84 24.42
N ARG A 161 17.42 3.25 24.95
CA ARG A 161 17.54 4.43 25.82
C ARG A 161 17.46 5.77 25.08
N SER A 162 17.77 5.79 23.78
CA SER A 162 17.80 6.99 22.94
C SER A 162 16.74 6.96 21.83
N PHE A 163 15.88 5.94 21.82
CA PHE A 163 14.87 5.78 20.79
C PHE A 163 13.72 6.76 21.01
N ASP A 164 13.61 7.73 20.10
CA ASP A 164 12.49 8.67 20.08
C ASP A 164 11.31 8.08 19.29
N TRP A 165 10.31 7.59 20.02
CA TRP A 165 9.09 6.99 19.47
C TRP A 165 8.25 7.95 18.63
N PHE A 166 8.37 9.25 18.86
CA PHE A 166 7.57 10.27 18.16
C PHE A 166 8.45 11.27 17.39
N GLY A 167 9.73 10.93 17.26
CA GLY A 167 10.70 11.72 16.55
C GLY A 167 10.46 11.75 15.05
N PRO A 168 11.22 12.59 14.33
CA PRO A 168 11.02 12.79 12.90
C PRO A 168 11.29 11.55 12.04
N ASN A 169 12.06 10.60 12.56
CA ASN A 169 12.33 9.33 11.87
C ASN A 169 11.28 8.25 12.17
N SER A 170 10.32 8.53 13.06
CA SER A 170 9.29 7.57 13.45
C SER A 170 8.15 7.53 12.43
N LEU A 171 7.70 6.32 12.15
CA LEU A 171 6.48 6.07 11.37
C LEU A 171 5.26 5.87 12.28
N VAL A 172 5.42 5.96 13.59
CA VAL A 172 4.30 5.86 14.55
C VAL A 172 3.39 7.09 14.39
N PRO A 173 2.07 6.92 14.19
CA PRO A 173 1.14 8.03 14.14
C PRO A 173 1.14 8.81 15.46
N ARG A 174 1.07 10.15 15.38
CA ARG A 174 1.06 11.09 16.50
C ARG A 174 -0.02 12.14 16.30
N LEU A 175 -0.30 12.94 17.33
CA LEU A 175 -1.32 14.00 17.27
C LEU A 175 -1.06 15.03 16.15
N GLN A 176 0.21 15.24 15.75
CA GLN A 176 0.54 16.07 14.59
C GLN A 176 -0.13 15.56 13.31
N ASP A 177 -0.21 14.24 13.11
CA ASP A 177 -0.82 13.67 11.90
C ASP A 177 -2.32 14.04 11.79
N LEU A 178 -3.02 14.16 12.94
CA LEU A 178 -4.39 14.66 12.96
C LEU A 178 -4.48 16.14 12.56
N TRP A 179 -3.57 16.97 13.06
CA TRP A 179 -3.51 18.39 12.67
C TRP A 179 -3.16 18.56 11.19
N ASP A 180 -2.29 17.71 10.68
CA ASP A 180 -1.88 17.65 9.28
C ASP A 180 -3.05 17.25 8.37
N ILE A 181 -3.86 16.25 8.79
CA ILE A 181 -5.12 15.90 8.11
C ILE A 181 -6.07 17.09 8.09
N LEU A 182 -6.30 17.74 9.23
CA LEU A 182 -7.19 18.89 9.33
C LEU A 182 -6.72 20.06 8.45
N ALA A 183 -5.41 20.34 8.44
CA ALA A 183 -4.81 21.35 7.58
C ALA A 183 -4.99 20.99 6.09
N MET A 184 -4.89 19.72 5.74
CA MET A 184 -5.12 19.23 4.39
C MET A 184 -6.57 19.43 3.93
N PHE A 185 -7.55 19.09 4.78
CA PHE A 185 -8.96 19.36 4.48
C PHE A 185 -9.26 20.86 4.41
N LYS A 186 -8.67 21.69 5.28
CA LYS A 186 -8.74 23.15 5.15
C LYS A 186 -8.21 23.62 3.79
N TRP A 187 -7.08 23.08 3.33
CA TRP A 187 -6.54 23.39 2.01
C TRP A 187 -7.49 22.96 0.88
N PHE A 188 -8.03 21.75 0.92
CA PHE A 188 -9.00 21.27 -0.07
C PHE A 188 -10.19 22.21 -0.24
N PHE A 189 -10.74 22.72 0.87
CA PHE A 189 -11.86 23.67 0.85
C PHE A 189 -11.42 25.13 0.68
N GLY A 190 -10.13 25.41 0.54
CA GLY A 190 -9.60 26.78 0.38
C GLY A 190 -9.65 27.63 1.63
N LEU A 191 -9.78 27.01 2.80
CA LEU A 191 -9.80 27.63 4.12
C LEU A 191 -8.40 27.79 4.73
N GLY A 192 -7.34 27.41 4.00
CA GLY A 192 -5.96 27.52 4.44
C GLY A 192 -4.97 27.26 3.30
N PRO A 193 -3.67 27.57 3.53
CA PRO A 193 -2.61 27.21 2.60
C PRO A 193 -2.40 25.69 2.56
N ARG A 194 -1.71 25.21 1.52
CA ARG A 194 -1.29 23.82 1.45
C ARG A 194 -0.35 23.51 2.62
N PRO A 195 -0.61 22.47 3.42
CA PRO A 195 0.28 22.09 4.51
C PRO A 195 1.66 21.64 3.99
N VAL A 196 2.68 21.92 4.80
CA VAL A 196 4.05 21.46 4.60
C VAL A 196 4.31 20.37 5.62
N PHE A 197 4.77 19.21 5.16
CA PHE A 197 4.97 18.05 6.00
C PHE A 197 6.44 17.85 6.36
N ASP A 198 6.68 17.03 7.39
CA ASP A 198 8.02 16.63 7.79
C ASP A 198 8.54 15.48 6.92
N ARG A 199 9.49 14.70 7.46
CA ARG A 199 10.03 13.51 6.82
C ARG A 199 8.94 12.57 6.32
N TRP A 200 7.92 12.31 7.13
CA TRP A 200 6.82 11.41 6.76
C TRP A 200 5.51 12.15 6.83
N THR A 201 4.78 12.14 5.74
CA THR A 201 3.40 12.60 5.66
C THR A 201 2.46 11.62 6.36
N TYR A 202 1.29 12.08 6.79
CA TYR A 202 0.32 11.20 7.46
C TYR A 202 -0.17 10.06 6.55
N TRP A 203 -0.26 10.28 5.23
CA TRP A 203 -0.66 9.23 4.29
C TRP A 203 0.47 8.24 4.03
N GLU A 204 1.74 8.64 4.05
CA GLU A 204 2.86 7.68 4.00
C GLU A 204 2.90 6.80 5.25
N LYS A 205 2.61 7.37 6.43
CA LYS A 205 2.46 6.58 7.65
C LYS A 205 1.27 5.63 7.55
N PHE A 206 0.15 6.08 7.00
CA PHE A 206 -1.00 5.21 6.77
C PHE A 206 -0.63 4.08 5.79
N ASP A 207 -0.04 4.39 4.64
CA ASP A 207 0.45 3.41 3.65
C ASP A 207 1.45 2.42 4.25
N TYR A 208 2.21 2.84 5.27
CA TYR A 208 3.12 1.97 6.01
C TYR A 208 2.38 1.03 6.98
N TRP A 209 1.40 1.53 7.73
CA TRP A 209 0.68 0.75 8.76
C TRP A 209 -0.48 -0.08 8.23
N ALA A 210 -1.14 0.35 7.15
CA ALA A 210 -2.25 -0.39 6.56
C ALA A 210 -1.85 -1.83 6.18
N PRO A 211 -0.68 -2.08 5.56
CA PRO A 211 -0.17 -3.44 5.35
C PRO A 211 0.05 -4.22 6.65
N PHE A 212 0.42 -3.61 7.78
CA PHE A 212 0.61 -4.38 9.02
C PHE A 212 -0.69 -5.01 9.50
N TRP A 213 -1.79 -4.26 9.39
CA TRP A 213 -3.13 -4.79 9.62
C TRP A 213 -3.46 -5.88 8.58
N GLY A 214 -3.34 -5.55 7.29
CA GLY A 214 -3.77 -6.45 6.22
C GLY A 214 -2.97 -7.74 6.14
N VAL A 215 -1.64 -7.67 6.19
CA VAL A 215 -0.74 -8.84 6.21
C VAL A 215 -1.04 -9.75 7.40
N THR A 216 -1.39 -9.18 8.57
CA THR A 216 -1.73 -9.99 9.74
C THR A 216 -3.03 -10.77 9.51
N ILE A 217 -4.07 -10.11 9.01
CA ILE A 217 -5.38 -10.75 8.75
C ILE A 217 -5.27 -11.76 7.61
N ILE A 218 -4.80 -11.35 6.44
CA ILE A 218 -4.70 -12.21 5.26
C ILE A 218 -3.69 -13.34 5.49
N GLY A 219 -2.59 -13.07 6.21
CA GLY A 219 -1.58 -14.07 6.57
C GLY A 219 -2.12 -15.11 7.53
N ALA A 220 -2.76 -14.68 8.63
CA ALA A 220 -3.32 -15.60 9.62
C ALA A 220 -4.44 -16.47 9.00
N THR A 221 -5.39 -15.85 8.32
CA THR A 221 -6.48 -16.57 7.63
C THR A 221 -5.95 -17.47 6.50
N GLY A 222 -4.92 -17.04 5.77
CA GLY A 222 -4.30 -17.84 4.71
C GLY A 222 -3.61 -19.08 5.25
N VAL A 223 -2.89 -18.97 6.38
CA VAL A 223 -2.30 -20.13 7.07
C VAL A 223 -3.40 -21.06 7.57
N MET A 224 -4.46 -20.52 8.18
CA MET A 224 -5.60 -21.33 8.65
C MET A 224 -6.21 -22.18 7.53
N LEU A 225 -6.39 -21.58 6.33
CA LEU A 225 -6.93 -22.22 5.14
C LEU A 225 -5.93 -23.16 4.45
N TRP A 226 -4.62 -22.92 4.57
CA TRP A 226 -3.59 -23.77 3.98
C TRP A 226 -3.42 -25.08 4.76
N VAL A 227 -3.48 -25.05 6.09
CA VAL A 227 -3.34 -26.25 6.94
C VAL A 227 -4.65 -26.61 7.67
N PRO A 228 -5.74 -26.91 6.95
CA PRO A 228 -7.08 -26.96 7.54
C PRO A 228 -7.22 -28.07 8.59
N ASN A 229 -6.52 -29.20 8.45
CA ASN A 229 -6.55 -30.27 9.46
C ASN A 229 -5.92 -29.83 10.80
N VAL A 230 -4.84 -29.05 10.75
CA VAL A 230 -4.20 -28.50 11.95
C VAL A 230 -5.13 -27.46 12.58
N THR A 231 -5.64 -26.53 11.78
CA THR A 231 -6.58 -25.50 12.23
C THR A 231 -7.81 -26.12 12.91
N ALA A 232 -8.44 -27.12 12.28
CA ALA A 232 -9.62 -27.81 12.80
C ALA A 232 -9.32 -28.72 14.02
N SER A 233 -8.07 -28.91 14.40
CA SER A 233 -7.72 -29.58 15.65
C SER A 233 -7.82 -28.65 16.87
N PHE A 234 -7.72 -27.32 16.64
CA PHE A 234 -7.78 -26.29 17.68
C PHE A 234 -9.04 -25.43 17.62
N LEU A 235 -9.61 -25.25 16.43
CA LEU A 235 -10.71 -24.31 16.19
C LEU A 235 -11.94 -24.99 15.58
N PRO A 236 -13.15 -24.47 15.88
CA PRO A 236 -14.40 -24.97 15.31
C PRO A 236 -14.55 -24.55 13.84
N GLY A 237 -15.33 -25.31 13.09
CA GLY A 237 -15.43 -25.26 11.63
C GLY A 237 -15.97 -23.95 11.08
N TRP A 238 -16.79 -23.24 11.85
CA TRP A 238 -17.31 -21.93 11.45
C TRP A 238 -16.18 -20.90 11.27
N THR A 239 -15.02 -21.14 11.91
CA THR A 239 -13.84 -20.27 11.74
C THR A 239 -13.30 -20.32 10.31
N PHE A 240 -13.47 -21.41 9.57
CA PHE A 240 -13.09 -21.46 8.15
C PHE A 240 -13.99 -20.56 7.32
N ASN A 241 -15.30 -20.54 7.58
CA ASN A 241 -16.22 -19.63 6.90
C ASN A 241 -15.82 -18.16 7.12
N VAL A 242 -15.53 -17.80 8.37
CA VAL A 242 -15.06 -16.44 8.72
C VAL A 242 -13.69 -16.15 8.11
N ALA A 243 -12.75 -17.09 8.19
CA ALA A 243 -11.41 -16.92 7.61
C ALA A 243 -11.48 -16.71 6.09
N THR A 244 -12.33 -17.44 5.37
CA THR A 244 -12.52 -17.25 3.93
C THR A 244 -13.03 -15.84 3.61
N ILE A 245 -13.99 -15.32 4.37
CA ILE A 245 -14.52 -13.96 4.20
C ILE A 245 -13.41 -12.93 4.45
N PHE A 246 -12.76 -12.99 5.62
CA PHE A 246 -11.70 -12.04 5.96
C PHE A 246 -10.53 -12.12 4.98
N HIS A 247 -10.13 -13.32 4.55
CA HIS A 247 -9.04 -13.49 3.59
C HIS A 247 -9.37 -12.85 2.24
N GLY A 248 -10.56 -13.13 1.70
CA GLY A 248 -11.00 -12.61 0.41
C GLY A 248 -11.25 -11.10 0.43
N GLU A 249 -12.00 -10.61 1.41
CA GLU A 249 -12.32 -9.18 1.55
C GLU A 249 -11.09 -8.34 1.89
N GLU A 250 -10.16 -8.84 2.69
CA GLU A 250 -8.89 -8.14 2.94
C GLU A 250 -8.00 -8.14 1.69
N ALA A 251 -8.00 -9.20 0.89
CA ALA A 251 -7.32 -9.21 -0.41
C ALA A 251 -7.91 -8.16 -1.35
N LEU A 252 -9.24 -8.01 -1.36
CA LEU A 252 -9.95 -7.01 -2.15
C LEU A 252 -9.62 -5.59 -1.68
N LEU A 253 -9.66 -5.36 -0.36
CA LEU A 253 -9.27 -4.11 0.26
C LEU A 253 -7.82 -3.75 -0.11
N ALA A 254 -6.88 -4.68 0.04
CA ALA A 254 -5.48 -4.46 -0.29
C ALA A 254 -5.28 -4.14 -1.77
N ALA A 255 -5.89 -4.89 -2.69
CA ALA A 255 -5.77 -4.68 -4.12
C ALA A 255 -6.32 -3.30 -4.54
N LEU A 256 -7.54 -2.97 -4.10
CA LEU A 256 -8.16 -1.68 -4.39
C LEU A 256 -7.36 -0.53 -3.77
N PHE A 257 -6.93 -0.64 -2.52
CA PHE A 257 -6.16 0.41 -1.85
C PHE A 257 -4.83 0.64 -2.55
N LEU A 258 -4.08 -0.41 -2.87
CA LEU A 258 -2.75 -0.26 -3.45
C LEU A 258 -2.78 0.24 -4.90
N PHE A 259 -3.71 -0.26 -5.72
CA PHE A 259 -3.78 0.14 -7.12
C PHE A 259 -4.55 1.43 -7.37
N THR A 260 -5.30 1.94 -6.38
CA THR A 260 -5.98 3.25 -6.47
C THR A 260 -5.33 4.31 -5.59
N VAL A 261 -5.26 4.10 -4.28
CA VAL A 261 -4.83 5.10 -3.30
C VAL A 261 -3.30 5.21 -3.26
N HIS A 262 -2.60 4.10 -3.12
CA HIS A 262 -1.13 4.11 -3.06
C HIS A 262 -0.52 4.56 -4.39
N PHE A 263 -1.03 4.06 -5.53
CA PHE A 263 -0.64 4.55 -6.86
C PHE A 263 -0.96 6.04 -7.04
N PHE A 264 -2.11 6.51 -6.56
CA PHE A 264 -2.39 7.94 -6.57
C PHE A 264 -1.37 8.72 -5.77
N ASN A 265 -1.16 8.36 -4.50
CA ASN A 265 -0.20 9.02 -3.62
C ASN A 265 1.19 9.08 -4.26
N ASN A 266 1.69 8.00 -4.86
CA ASN A 266 3.07 7.96 -5.29
C ASN A 266 3.27 8.37 -6.76
N HIS A 267 2.26 8.26 -7.62
CA HIS A 267 2.45 8.41 -9.07
C HIS A 267 1.43 9.32 -9.75
N PHE A 268 0.18 9.36 -9.30
CA PHE A 268 -0.86 10.16 -9.96
C PHE A 268 -1.15 11.51 -9.29
N ARG A 269 -0.52 11.81 -8.15
CA ARG A 269 -0.51 13.18 -7.64
C ARG A 269 0.06 14.11 -8.71
N PRO A 270 -0.55 15.29 -8.94
CA PRO A 270 -0.10 16.15 -10.03
C PRO A 270 1.34 16.67 -9.91
N ASP A 271 1.94 16.62 -8.71
CA ASP A 271 3.36 16.91 -8.46
C ASP A 271 4.32 15.77 -8.87
N LYS A 272 3.83 14.52 -8.88
CA LYS A 272 4.61 13.30 -9.14
C LYS A 272 4.32 12.68 -10.50
N PHE A 273 3.23 13.10 -11.13
CA PHE A 273 2.80 12.60 -12.43
C PHE A 273 3.88 12.81 -13.50
N PRO A 274 4.13 11.82 -14.38
CA PRO A 274 3.41 10.55 -14.54
C PRO A 274 3.93 9.38 -13.69
N LEU A 275 5.10 9.52 -13.06
CA LEU A 275 5.78 8.44 -12.35
C LEU A 275 6.83 9.01 -11.40
N ASP A 276 6.77 8.58 -10.14
CA ASP A 276 7.85 8.75 -9.17
C ASP A 276 8.75 7.50 -9.17
N VAL A 277 10.04 7.69 -9.40
CA VAL A 277 11.05 6.62 -9.44
C VAL A 277 11.96 6.59 -8.21
N VAL A 278 11.74 7.45 -7.21
CA VAL A 278 12.58 7.56 -6.01
C VAL A 278 12.69 6.23 -5.27
N MET A 279 11.63 5.41 -5.27
CA MET A 279 11.71 4.07 -4.65
C MET A 279 12.62 3.10 -5.44
N PHE A 280 12.81 3.32 -6.73
CA PHE A 280 13.66 2.48 -7.58
C PHE A 280 15.06 3.04 -7.75
N THR A 281 15.27 4.36 -7.67
CA THR A 281 16.60 4.98 -7.71
C THR A 281 17.22 5.12 -6.32
N GLY A 282 16.39 5.26 -5.29
CA GLY A 282 16.79 5.55 -3.91
C GLY A 282 17.08 7.01 -3.63
N THR A 283 16.97 7.87 -4.63
CA THR A 283 17.42 9.26 -4.55
C THR A 283 16.42 10.20 -5.23
N MET A 284 16.33 11.42 -4.71
CA MET A 284 15.50 12.49 -5.28
C MET A 284 16.34 13.74 -5.47
N ARG A 285 15.95 14.62 -6.40
CA ARG A 285 16.64 15.89 -6.61
C ARG A 285 16.61 16.72 -5.31
N LEU A 286 17.72 17.37 -4.96
CA LEU A 286 17.81 18.10 -3.69
C LEU A 286 16.77 19.23 -3.61
N GLU A 287 16.42 19.82 -4.74
CA GLU A 287 15.45 20.89 -4.83
C GLU A 287 14.01 20.39 -4.63
N GLU A 288 13.73 19.21 -5.16
CA GLU A 288 12.47 18.49 -4.90
C GLU A 288 12.37 18.14 -3.42
N PHE A 289 13.46 17.65 -2.80
CA PHE A 289 13.51 17.35 -1.37
C PHE A 289 13.24 18.58 -0.50
N LYS A 290 13.85 19.72 -0.84
CA LYS A 290 13.64 21.00 -0.14
C LYS A 290 12.17 21.44 -0.21
N HIS A 291 11.50 21.21 -1.34
CA HIS A 291 10.11 21.60 -1.53
C HIS A 291 9.13 20.65 -0.85
N GLU A 292 9.31 19.34 -0.97
CA GLU A 292 8.36 18.34 -0.45
C GLU A 292 8.57 18.04 1.03
N HIS A 293 9.81 18.11 1.52
CA HIS A 293 10.19 17.78 2.88
C HIS A 293 10.92 18.95 3.54
N THR A 294 10.37 20.17 3.41
CA THR A 294 11.00 21.41 3.88
C THR A 294 11.39 21.37 5.35
N VAL A 295 10.55 20.79 6.22
CA VAL A 295 10.85 20.68 7.65
C VAL A 295 12.06 19.79 7.90
N GLU A 296 12.18 18.67 7.18
CA GLU A 296 13.34 17.78 7.26
C GLU A 296 14.60 18.45 6.70
N TYR A 297 14.48 19.10 5.54
CA TYR A 297 15.57 19.86 4.92
C TYR A 297 16.12 20.93 5.88
N ASN A 298 15.26 21.77 6.44
CA ASN A 298 15.66 22.83 7.36
C ASN A 298 16.35 22.26 8.61
N ARG A 299 15.86 21.13 9.12
CA ARG A 299 16.46 20.44 10.26
C ARG A 299 17.86 19.90 9.93
N LEU A 300 18.07 19.32 8.75
CA LEU A 300 19.38 18.83 8.30
C LEU A 300 20.38 19.96 8.01
N VAL A 301 19.91 21.10 7.52
CA VAL A 301 20.74 22.31 7.34
C VAL A 301 21.16 22.85 8.70
N ALA A 302 20.21 23.00 9.63
CA ALA A 302 20.47 23.53 10.97
C ALA A 302 21.42 22.63 11.79
N SER A 303 21.34 21.30 11.62
CA SER A 303 22.24 20.35 12.28
C SER A 303 23.60 20.18 11.58
N GLY A 304 23.78 20.75 10.38
CA GLY A 304 24.99 20.55 9.57
C GLY A 304 25.13 19.14 8.99
N GLU A 305 24.05 18.34 8.97
CA GLU A 305 24.08 16.94 8.54
C GLU A 305 23.67 16.72 7.09
N LEU A 306 23.22 17.75 6.38
CA LEU A 306 22.72 17.63 5.00
C LEU A 306 23.73 16.92 4.08
N GLU A 307 25.01 17.28 4.15
CA GLU A 307 26.06 16.72 3.29
C GLU A 307 26.23 15.20 3.41
N LYS A 308 25.89 14.61 4.57
CA LYS A 308 25.97 13.17 4.81
C LYS A 308 25.02 12.38 3.89
N TYR A 309 23.97 13.02 3.39
CA TYR A 309 22.93 12.41 2.58
C TYR A 309 23.00 12.82 1.11
N LEU A 310 23.95 13.69 0.73
CA LEU A 310 24.09 14.13 -0.64
C LEU A 310 24.83 13.09 -1.47
N VAL A 311 24.24 12.74 -2.59
CA VAL A 311 24.79 11.80 -3.58
C VAL A 311 24.73 12.41 -4.96
N ASP A 312 25.50 11.85 -5.89
CA ASP A 312 25.37 12.22 -7.30
C ASP A 312 24.04 11.73 -7.88
N ALA A 313 23.62 12.37 -8.96
CA ALA A 313 22.45 11.93 -9.71
C ALA A 313 22.62 10.46 -10.16
N PRO A 314 21.53 9.67 -10.17
CA PRO A 314 21.58 8.31 -10.68
C PRO A 314 22.03 8.32 -12.14
N SER A 315 22.80 7.31 -12.53
CA SER A 315 23.27 7.18 -13.92
C SER A 315 22.09 7.13 -14.89
N GLU A 316 22.31 7.56 -16.14
CA GLU A 316 21.26 7.54 -17.16
C GLU A 316 20.65 6.13 -17.37
N PRO A 317 21.45 5.04 -17.44
CA PRO A 317 20.89 3.68 -17.53
C PRO A 317 20.01 3.32 -16.33
N MET A 318 20.41 3.69 -15.11
CA MET A 318 19.64 3.44 -13.89
C MET A 318 18.33 4.22 -13.90
N SER A 319 18.37 5.49 -14.28
CA SER A 319 17.18 6.34 -14.40
C SER A 319 16.20 5.80 -15.45
N ARG A 320 16.71 5.37 -16.61
CA ARG A 320 15.89 4.78 -17.67
C ARG A 320 15.27 3.45 -17.24
N GLY A 321 16.07 2.56 -16.64
CA GLY A 321 15.59 1.28 -16.11
C GLY A 321 14.52 1.43 -15.03
N ALA A 322 14.71 2.37 -14.10
CA ALA A 322 13.74 2.68 -13.06
C ALA A 322 12.40 3.18 -13.63
N ARG A 323 12.42 3.98 -14.69
CA ARG A 323 11.20 4.43 -15.37
C ARG A 323 10.47 3.30 -16.08
N ILE A 324 11.20 2.46 -16.83
CA ILE A 324 10.62 1.30 -17.51
C ILE A 324 9.96 0.38 -16.47
N LEU A 325 10.70 0.04 -15.41
CA LEU A 325 10.19 -0.79 -14.32
C LEU A 325 8.94 -0.17 -13.68
N GLY A 326 8.98 1.11 -13.32
CA GLY A 326 7.86 1.81 -12.70
C GLY A 326 6.61 1.82 -13.59
N PHE A 327 6.74 2.16 -14.87
CA PHE A 327 5.61 2.11 -15.80
C PHE A 327 5.07 0.70 -16.01
N SER A 328 5.94 -0.31 -16.09
CA SER A 328 5.51 -1.72 -16.20
C SER A 328 4.72 -2.16 -14.98
N LEU A 329 5.17 -1.83 -13.77
CA LEU A 329 4.48 -2.16 -12.52
C LEU A 329 3.13 -1.43 -12.42
N ILE A 330 3.07 -0.14 -12.79
CA ILE A 330 1.79 0.59 -12.80
C ILE A 330 0.83 -0.04 -13.81
N ALA A 331 1.28 -0.29 -15.04
CA ALA A 331 0.43 -0.87 -16.08
C ALA A 331 -0.12 -2.24 -15.66
N PHE A 332 0.73 -3.10 -15.08
CA PHE A 332 0.28 -4.40 -14.56
C PHE A 332 -0.67 -4.26 -13.37
N GLY A 333 -0.41 -3.34 -12.44
CA GLY A 333 -1.29 -3.09 -11.30
C GLY A 333 -2.67 -2.55 -11.73
N LEU A 334 -2.71 -1.66 -12.72
CA LEU A 334 -3.97 -1.17 -13.30
C LEU A 334 -4.72 -2.27 -14.06
N LEU A 335 -4.02 -3.18 -14.74
CA LEU A 335 -4.66 -4.35 -15.34
C LEU A 335 -5.31 -5.25 -14.29
N LEU A 336 -4.61 -5.51 -13.17
CA LEU A 336 -5.17 -6.26 -12.04
C LEU A 336 -6.37 -5.54 -11.42
N LEU A 337 -6.30 -4.22 -11.29
CA LEU A 337 -7.44 -3.42 -10.84
C LEU A 337 -8.65 -3.59 -11.78
N VAL A 338 -8.44 -3.58 -13.10
CA VAL A 338 -9.53 -3.81 -14.06
C VAL A 338 -10.16 -5.19 -13.87
N PHE A 339 -9.35 -6.26 -13.68
CA PHE A 339 -9.87 -7.60 -13.39
C PHE A 339 -10.70 -7.64 -12.11
N VAL A 340 -10.21 -7.01 -11.04
CA VAL A 340 -10.93 -6.89 -9.77
C VAL A 340 -12.26 -6.14 -9.96
N LEU A 341 -12.26 -5.01 -10.66
CA LEU A 341 -13.48 -4.22 -10.91
C LEU A 341 -14.49 -5.01 -11.74
N ILE A 342 -14.06 -5.75 -12.77
CA ILE A 342 -14.94 -6.64 -13.54
C ILE A 342 -15.59 -7.69 -12.62
N GLY A 343 -14.82 -8.26 -11.67
CA GLY A 343 -15.36 -9.17 -10.65
C GLY A 343 -16.44 -8.52 -9.80
N ILE A 344 -16.15 -7.37 -9.20
CA ILE A 344 -17.10 -6.64 -8.35
C ILE A 344 -18.39 -6.30 -9.12
N PHE A 345 -18.29 -5.74 -10.34
CA PHE A 345 -19.46 -5.31 -11.10
C PHE A 345 -20.23 -6.49 -11.70
N GLY A 346 -19.55 -7.58 -12.06
CA GLY A 346 -20.18 -8.82 -12.49
C GLY A 346 -21.07 -9.40 -11.40
N ASP A 347 -20.57 -9.47 -10.17
CA ASP A 347 -21.32 -9.98 -9.02
C ASP A 347 -22.52 -9.08 -8.66
N VAL A 348 -22.37 -7.75 -8.79
CA VAL A 348 -23.45 -6.79 -8.51
C VAL A 348 -24.56 -6.82 -9.56
N THR A 349 -24.26 -7.15 -10.81
CA THR A 349 -25.23 -7.14 -11.92
C THR A 349 -25.82 -8.51 -12.26
N GLY A 350 -25.17 -9.59 -11.84
CA GLY A 350 -25.63 -10.97 -12.04
C GLY A 350 -26.36 -11.59 -10.84
N GLY A 351 -26.55 -10.85 -9.75
CA GLY A 351 -27.25 -11.28 -8.52
C GLY A 351 -28.76 -11.13 -8.56
#